data_AF-A0A354W728-F1
#
_entry.id   AF-A0A354W728-F1
#
_cell.length_a   1.000
_cell.length_b   1.000
_cell.length_c   1.000
_cell.angle_alpha   90.00
_cell.angle_beta   90.00
_cell.angle_gamma   90.00
#
_symmetry.space_group_name_H-M   'P 1'
#
loop_
_entity.id
_entity.type
_entity.pdbx_description
1 polymer ?
#
loop_
_entity_poly.entity_id
_entity_poly.type
_entity_poly.pdbx_seq_one_letter_code
_entity_poly.pdbx_strand_id
1 'polypeptide(L)'
;MAQVTEVRLAQLGQSYLLPENEPHRDSLAEIFSDSLWDFISVTEHYGAALKGVRNLSVQLPEDRSFALYTWAVPQSSGEFTFHGFLWNPSWEDNTRLVLEDIGTVDAPYRWLKGGEFVGGICYDIRTTRYRGEKHYTLLTFRPGRTVNTKFIDAIELGSKSNKVHFGSRIFNIRYNGDERYQRRPYRIQFRYNSTLTAAVRWDKKHRGFICDHLSPSQEGLEERWFAYGPDFSYDRIYWSNGKWELDEAYPLVQNLEVAPTNNNVPTSLDPKK
;
A
#
# COMPACT_ATOMS: atom_id res chain seq x y z
N MET A 1 -28.72 18.73 2.73
CA MET A 1 -28.26 17.41 3.24
C MET A 1 -27.40 17.67 4.46
N ALA A 2 -27.53 16.88 5.52
CA ALA A 2 -26.67 17.03 6.69
C ALA A 2 -25.21 16.74 6.28
N GLN A 3 -24.25 17.49 6.82
CA GLN A 3 -22.84 17.27 6.56
C GLN A 3 -22.43 15.88 7.06
N VAL A 4 -21.74 15.10 6.23
CA VAL A 4 -21.16 13.81 6.64
C VAL A 4 -20.20 14.05 7.80
N THR A 5 -20.21 13.18 8.80
CA THR A 5 -19.32 13.25 9.96
C THR A 5 -18.39 12.05 10.01
N GLU A 6 -17.25 12.17 10.70
CA GLU A 6 -16.34 11.04 10.92
C GLU A 6 -17.04 9.86 11.62
N VAL A 7 -17.95 10.14 12.56
CA VAL A 7 -18.76 9.11 13.23
C VAL A 7 -19.61 8.34 12.22
N ARG A 8 -20.24 9.04 11.26
CA ARG A 8 -21.02 8.39 10.21
C ARG A 8 -20.14 7.55 9.28
N LEU A 9 -18.94 8.04 8.92
CA LEU A 9 -17.97 7.27 8.12
C LEU A 9 -17.52 6.01 8.86
N ALA A 10 -17.25 6.11 10.16
CA ALA A 10 -16.84 4.96 10.96
C ALA A 10 -17.95 3.89 11.03
N GLN A 11 -19.22 4.32 11.17
CA GLN A 11 -20.36 3.40 11.13
C GLN A 11 -20.49 2.72 9.77
N LEU A 12 -20.46 3.48 8.67
CA LEU A 12 -20.55 2.94 7.31
C LEU A 12 -19.40 1.97 7.00
N GLY A 13 -18.18 2.34 7.40
CA GLY A 13 -16.99 1.53 7.24
C GLY A 13 -17.08 0.20 7.99
N GLN A 14 -17.63 0.21 9.20
CA GLN A 14 -17.88 -1.02 9.95
C GLN A 14 -19.00 -1.86 9.33
N SER A 15 -20.06 -1.22 8.83
CA SER A 15 -21.25 -1.92 8.32
C SER A 15 -20.92 -2.93 7.22
N TYR A 16 -20.08 -2.57 6.23
CA TYR A 16 -19.77 -3.50 5.14
C TYR A 16 -18.82 -4.64 5.55
N LEU A 17 -18.17 -4.52 6.72
CA LEU A 17 -17.30 -5.57 7.26
C LEU A 17 -18.06 -6.63 8.05
N LEU A 18 -19.30 -6.34 8.48
CA LEU A 18 -20.10 -7.25 9.27
C LEU A 18 -20.55 -8.48 8.46
N PRO A 19 -20.41 -9.72 8.98
CA PRO A 19 -20.84 -10.93 8.29
C PRO A 19 -22.32 -10.91 7.90
N GLU A 20 -23.21 -10.41 8.76
CA GLU A 20 -24.65 -10.31 8.51
C GLU A 20 -25.02 -9.42 7.32
N ASN A 21 -24.11 -8.51 6.93
CA ASN A 21 -24.30 -7.59 5.81
C ASN A 21 -23.66 -8.11 4.51
N GLU A 22 -23.13 -9.34 4.48
CA GLU A 22 -22.52 -9.93 3.28
C GLU A 22 -23.38 -9.76 2.00
N PRO A 23 -24.71 -9.98 2.01
CA PRO A 23 -25.54 -9.81 0.82
C PRO A 23 -25.64 -8.36 0.28
N HIS A 24 -25.28 -7.37 1.10
CA HIS A 24 -25.37 -5.94 0.77
C HIS A 24 -24.00 -5.24 0.84
N ARG A 25 -22.92 -6.00 0.98
CA ARG A 25 -21.58 -5.47 1.27
C ARG A 25 -21.11 -4.47 0.22
N ASP A 26 -21.26 -4.79 -1.06
CA ASP A 26 -20.79 -3.93 -2.14
C ASP A 26 -21.56 -2.61 -2.16
N SER A 27 -22.89 -2.65 -2.02
CA SER A 27 -23.71 -1.45 -1.92
C SER A 27 -23.38 -0.59 -0.68
N LEU A 28 -23.08 -1.22 0.47
CA LEU A 28 -22.62 -0.50 1.66
C LEU A 28 -21.24 0.12 1.47
N ALA A 29 -20.33 -0.57 0.76
CA ALA A 29 -19.01 -0.06 0.41
C ALA A 29 -19.08 1.12 -0.56
N GLU A 30 -20.01 1.09 -1.53
CA GLU A 30 -20.31 2.22 -2.43
C GLU A 30 -20.83 3.43 -1.62
N ILE A 31 -21.80 3.23 -0.72
CA ILE A 31 -22.30 4.31 0.15
C ILE A 31 -21.19 4.89 1.02
N PHE A 32 -20.29 4.04 1.53
CA PHE A 32 -19.10 4.49 2.27
C PHE A 32 -18.18 5.33 1.39
N SER A 33 -17.89 4.88 0.17
CA SER A 33 -17.03 5.54 -0.81
C SER A 33 -17.55 6.95 -1.16
N ASP A 34 -18.85 7.05 -1.46
CA ASP A 34 -19.50 8.34 -1.77
C ASP A 34 -19.51 9.27 -0.55
N SER A 35 -19.87 8.75 0.63
CA SER A 35 -19.86 9.53 1.88
C SER A 35 -18.45 10.01 2.25
N LEU A 36 -17.43 9.17 2.01
CA LEU A 36 -16.03 9.54 2.23
C LEU A 36 -15.65 10.71 1.33
N TRP A 37 -16.04 10.67 0.05
CA TRP A 37 -15.78 11.78 -0.85
C TRP A 37 -16.50 13.07 -0.42
N ASP A 38 -17.77 12.98 -0.06
CA ASP A 38 -18.54 14.13 0.44
C ASP A 38 -17.89 14.76 1.68
N PHE A 39 -17.30 13.94 2.57
CA PHE A 39 -16.56 14.42 3.72
C PHE A 39 -15.24 15.10 3.33
N ILE A 40 -14.39 14.40 2.57
CA ILE A 40 -13.02 14.88 2.32
C ILE A 40 -13.01 16.03 1.31
N SER A 41 -13.94 16.12 0.36
CA SER A 41 -13.95 17.19 -0.66
C SER A 41 -14.10 18.61 -0.10
N VAL A 42 -14.46 18.74 1.19
CA VAL A 42 -14.39 19.99 1.95
C VAL A 42 -12.92 20.33 2.23
N THR A 43 -12.47 21.53 1.83
CA THR A 43 -11.04 21.90 1.87
C THR A 43 -10.43 21.79 3.27
N GLU A 44 -11.20 22.13 4.31
CA GLU A 44 -10.82 22.04 5.71
C GLU A 44 -10.54 20.60 6.18
N HIS A 45 -11.07 19.60 5.46
CA HIS A 45 -10.88 18.18 5.76
C HIS A 45 -9.73 17.55 4.96
N TYR A 46 -8.95 18.34 4.22
CA TYR A 46 -7.83 17.83 3.42
C TYR A 46 -6.82 17.02 4.23
N GLY A 47 -6.75 15.72 3.91
CA GLY A 47 -5.84 14.78 4.57
C GLY A 47 -6.17 14.53 6.04
N ALA A 48 -7.42 14.75 6.45
CA ALA A 48 -7.88 14.42 7.80
C ALA A 48 -7.57 12.94 8.09
N ALA A 49 -6.95 12.67 9.24
CA ALA A 49 -6.47 11.33 9.57
C ALA A 49 -7.58 10.30 9.80
N LEU A 50 -8.83 10.74 10.01
CA LEU A 50 -10.03 9.89 10.17
C LEU A 50 -9.80 8.70 11.11
N LYS A 51 -9.22 8.95 12.29
CA LYS A 51 -8.76 7.91 13.24
C LYS A 51 -9.89 6.99 13.72
N GLY A 52 -11.14 7.45 13.70
CA GLY A 52 -12.32 6.64 14.02
C GLY A 52 -12.68 5.62 12.94
N VAL A 53 -12.26 5.84 11.69
CA VAL A 53 -12.57 4.98 10.54
C VAL A 53 -11.48 3.93 10.38
N ARG A 54 -11.56 2.86 11.19
CA ARG A 54 -10.47 1.88 11.35
C ARG A 54 -10.12 1.09 10.09
N ASN A 55 -11.04 1.00 9.15
CA ASN A 55 -10.93 0.26 7.89
C ASN A 55 -10.40 1.11 6.72
N LEU A 56 -10.03 2.36 6.98
CA LEU A 56 -9.50 3.30 6.00
C LEU A 56 -8.06 3.66 6.34
N SER A 57 -7.19 3.64 5.34
CA SER A 57 -5.89 4.29 5.46
C SER A 57 -5.90 5.64 4.74
N VAL A 58 -5.33 6.64 5.39
CA VAL A 58 -5.10 7.98 4.84
C VAL A 58 -3.61 8.29 4.93
N GLN A 59 -2.95 8.43 3.77
CA GLN A 59 -1.53 8.70 3.68
C GLN A 59 -1.25 9.96 2.86
N LEU A 60 -0.28 10.75 3.29
CA LEU A 60 0.20 11.94 2.61
C LEU A 60 1.72 11.89 2.52
N PRO A 61 2.33 12.38 1.42
CA PRO A 61 3.76 12.65 1.38
C PRO A 61 4.13 13.81 2.33
N GLU A 62 5.42 13.95 2.60
CA GLU A 62 5.96 14.99 3.50
C GLU A 62 5.59 16.41 3.08
N ASP A 63 5.47 16.64 1.77
CA ASP A 63 5.09 17.93 1.21
C ASP A 63 3.58 18.15 1.07
N ARG A 64 2.78 17.16 1.48
CA ARG A 64 1.31 17.17 1.43
C ARG A 64 0.74 17.54 0.06
N SER A 65 1.45 17.17 -1.01
CA SER A 65 1.03 17.47 -2.39
C SER A 65 -0.21 16.71 -2.84
N PHE A 66 -0.49 15.56 -2.24
CA PHE A 66 -1.70 14.77 -2.46
C PHE A 66 -2.08 14.00 -1.18
N ALA A 67 -3.31 13.53 -1.12
CA ALA A 67 -3.77 12.58 -0.11
C ALA A 67 -4.23 11.29 -0.80
N LEU A 68 -3.72 10.16 -0.32
CA LEU A 68 -4.06 8.81 -0.79
C LEU A 68 -4.91 8.12 0.27
N TYR A 69 -6.13 7.77 -0.12
CA TYR A 69 -7.10 7.05 0.68
C TYR A 69 -7.21 5.64 0.12
N THR A 70 -7.01 4.62 0.93
CA THR A 70 -7.12 3.21 0.49
C THR A 70 -7.86 2.38 1.51
N TRP A 71 -8.77 1.53 1.07
CA TRP A 71 -9.51 0.58 1.91
C TRP A 71 -9.73 -0.73 1.18
N ALA A 72 -10.12 -1.76 1.95
CA ALA A 72 -10.38 -3.10 1.44
C ALA A 72 -11.81 -3.53 1.77
N VAL A 73 -12.45 -4.20 0.83
CA VAL A 73 -13.81 -4.74 0.96
C VAL A 73 -13.72 -6.27 0.84
N PRO A 74 -14.03 -7.03 1.92
CA PRO A 74 -13.96 -8.48 1.91
C PRO A 74 -14.90 -9.08 0.86
N GLN A 75 -14.55 -10.21 0.27
CA GLN A 75 -15.36 -10.93 -0.70
C GLN A 75 -15.76 -12.29 -0.13
N SER A 76 -16.85 -12.88 -0.63
CA SER A 76 -17.34 -14.20 -0.19
C SER A 76 -16.32 -15.32 -0.41
N SER A 77 -15.38 -15.14 -1.34
CA SER A 77 -14.26 -16.05 -1.60
C SER A 77 -13.18 -16.08 -0.50
N GLY A 78 -13.23 -15.13 0.45
CA GLY A 78 -12.17 -14.90 1.44
C GLY A 78 -11.03 -13.99 0.93
N GLU A 79 -11.14 -13.48 -0.29
CA GLU A 79 -10.27 -12.44 -0.84
C GLU A 79 -10.82 -11.03 -0.54
N PHE A 80 -10.13 -10.00 -1.01
CA PHE A 80 -10.55 -8.61 -0.86
C PHE A 80 -10.55 -7.90 -2.22
N THR A 81 -11.50 -7.00 -2.43
CA THR A 81 -11.38 -5.95 -3.44
C THR A 81 -10.80 -4.70 -2.79
N PHE A 82 -9.91 -4.02 -3.50
CA PHE A 82 -9.23 -2.83 -2.99
C PHE A 82 -9.71 -1.62 -3.74
N HIS A 83 -9.89 -0.54 -2.99
CA HIS A 83 -10.44 0.70 -3.48
C HIS A 83 -9.56 1.84 -3.00
N GLY A 84 -9.61 2.96 -3.72
CA GLY A 84 -8.92 4.14 -3.26
C GLY A 84 -9.33 5.41 -3.96
N PHE A 85 -8.98 6.52 -3.31
CA PHE A 85 -9.01 7.84 -3.90
C PHE A 85 -7.63 8.46 -3.81
N LEU A 86 -7.22 9.11 -4.88
CA LEU A 86 -6.15 10.08 -4.84
C LEU A 86 -6.73 11.47 -5.00
N TRP A 87 -6.49 12.32 -4.02
CA TRP A 87 -6.96 13.70 -4.03
C TRP A 87 -5.79 14.66 -4.07
N ASN A 88 -5.73 15.46 -5.14
CA ASN A 88 -4.77 16.53 -5.30
C ASN A 88 -5.53 17.84 -5.56
N PRO A 89 -5.52 18.80 -4.62
CA PRO A 89 -6.24 20.06 -4.76
C PRO A 89 -5.65 20.98 -5.84
N SER A 90 -4.45 20.68 -6.34
CA SER A 90 -3.74 21.49 -7.34
C SER A 90 -4.01 21.05 -8.78
N TRP A 91 -4.78 19.98 -9.01
CA TRP A 91 -5.10 19.54 -10.38
C TRP A 91 -6.05 20.49 -11.09
N GLU A 92 -5.77 20.73 -12.37
CA GLU A 92 -6.53 21.66 -13.23
C GLU A 92 -7.92 21.14 -13.62
N ASP A 93 -8.13 19.82 -13.53
CA ASP A 93 -9.34 19.12 -13.99
C ASP A 93 -10.22 18.68 -12.81
N ASN A 94 -10.25 17.39 -12.51
CA ASN A 94 -10.91 16.84 -11.35
C ASN A 94 -9.86 16.64 -10.26
N THR A 95 -10.03 17.25 -9.09
CA THR A 95 -9.09 17.08 -7.99
C THR A 95 -9.07 15.63 -7.46
N ARG A 96 -10.11 14.84 -7.76
CA ARG A 96 -10.21 13.40 -7.44
C ARG A 96 -9.82 12.51 -8.60
N LEU A 97 -9.03 11.50 -8.29
CA LEU A 97 -8.88 10.29 -9.09
C LEU A 97 -9.39 9.09 -8.28
N VAL A 98 -10.33 8.33 -8.85
CA VAL A 98 -10.77 7.05 -8.29
C VAL A 98 -9.81 5.96 -8.76
N LEU A 99 -9.39 5.09 -7.84
CA LEU A 99 -8.43 4.03 -8.13
C LEU A 99 -9.13 2.71 -8.41
N GLU A 100 -8.67 2.01 -9.44
CA GLU A 100 -9.21 0.72 -9.89
C GLU A 100 -8.18 -0.39 -9.68
N ASP A 101 -8.51 -1.38 -8.84
CA ASP A 101 -7.65 -2.53 -8.58
C ASP A 101 -7.59 -3.46 -9.79
N ILE A 102 -6.44 -3.50 -10.44
CA ILE A 102 -6.14 -4.35 -11.59
C ILE A 102 -5.56 -5.73 -11.21
N GLY A 103 -5.46 -6.02 -9.92
CA GLY A 103 -4.89 -7.26 -9.39
C GLY A 103 -3.36 -7.32 -9.45
N THR A 104 -2.82 -8.52 -9.23
CA THR A 104 -1.37 -8.75 -9.04
C THR A 104 -0.68 -9.44 -10.21
N VAL A 105 -1.42 -9.82 -11.27
CA VAL A 105 -0.87 -10.47 -12.46
C VAL A 105 0.14 -9.54 -13.13
N ASP A 106 1.37 -10.02 -13.29
CA ASP A 106 2.52 -9.27 -13.81
C ASP A 106 2.75 -7.91 -13.13
N ALA A 107 2.32 -7.76 -11.87
CA ALA A 107 2.42 -6.52 -11.12
C ALA A 107 3.82 -5.87 -11.22
N PRO A 108 4.96 -6.57 -11.09
CA PRO A 108 6.28 -5.93 -11.22
C PRO A 108 6.53 -5.25 -12.56
N TYR A 109 5.81 -5.60 -13.63
CA TYR A 109 6.11 -5.16 -14.99
C TYR A 109 5.06 -4.24 -15.62
N ARG A 110 3.95 -3.96 -14.90
CA ARG A 110 2.87 -3.12 -15.41
C ARG A 110 3.07 -1.66 -15.03
N TRP A 111 3.05 -0.79 -16.03
CA TRP A 111 2.96 0.66 -15.84
C TRP A 111 1.48 1.04 -15.91
N LEU A 112 0.93 1.49 -14.79
CA LEU A 112 -0.51 1.59 -14.57
C LEU A 112 -0.97 3.03 -14.67
N LYS A 113 -1.98 3.33 -15.49
CA LYS A 113 -2.38 4.70 -15.84
C LYS A 113 -3.83 4.95 -15.51
N GLY A 114 -4.20 6.23 -15.41
CA GLY A 114 -5.62 6.61 -15.42
C GLY A 114 -6.41 6.08 -14.22
N GLY A 115 -5.76 5.90 -13.07
CA GLY A 115 -6.39 5.36 -11.85
C GLY A 115 -6.14 3.88 -11.62
N GLU A 116 -5.61 3.13 -12.59
CA GLU A 116 -5.17 1.76 -12.36
C GLU A 116 -4.08 1.71 -11.27
N PHE A 117 -4.22 0.78 -10.33
CA PHE A 117 -3.19 0.49 -9.31
C PHE A 117 -3.21 -0.99 -8.94
N VAL A 118 -2.08 -1.50 -8.41
CA VAL A 118 -2.10 -2.80 -7.74
C VAL A 118 -2.74 -2.59 -6.37
N GLY A 119 -3.96 -3.09 -6.22
CA GLY A 119 -4.78 -2.86 -5.04
C GLY A 119 -4.09 -3.30 -3.75
N GLY A 120 -4.20 -2.46 -2.73
CA GLY A 120 -3.64 -2.69 -1.41
C GLY A 120 -3.86 -1.48 -0.52
N ILE A 121 -3.64 -1.67 0.77
CA ILE A 121 -3.73 -0.62 1.78
C ILE A 121 -2.38 0.08 1.83
N CYS A 122 -2.34 1.35 1.44
CA CYS A 122 -1.12 2.15 1.59
C CYS A 122 -0.92 2.50 3.07
N TYR A 123 0.25 2.21 3.64
CA TYR A 123 0.53 2.48 5.06
C TYR A 123 1.72 3.43 5.28
N ASP A 124 2.42 3.81 4.21
CA ASP A 124 3.47 4.82 4.24
C ASP A 124 3.72 5.41 2.84
N ILE A 125 4.11 6.69 2.80
CA ILE A 125 4.54 7.40 1.59
C ILE A 125 5.86 8.10 1.90
N ARG A 126 6.86 7.84 1.05
CA ARG A 126 8.19 8.48 1.15
C ARG A 126 8.48 9.34 -0.06
N THR A 127 8.96 10.54 0.21
CA THR A 127 9.41 11.48 -0.81
C THR A 127 10.93 11.45 -0.89
N THR A 128 11.46 11.13 -2.06
CA THR A 128 12.87 11.31 -2.39
C THR A 128 13.03 12.37 -3.47
N ARG A 129 14.25 12.87 -3.65
CA ARG A 129 14.57 13.85 -4.69
C ARG A 129 15.80 13.46 -5.46
N TYR A 130 15.80 13.76 -6.75
CA TYR A 130 16.97 13.65 -7.59
C TYR A 130 16.91 14.68 -8.71
N ARG A 131 17.99 15.46 -8.88
CA ARG A 131 18.07 16.54 -9.90
C ARG A 131 16.89 17.52 -9.89
N GLY A 132 16.36 17.81 -8.70
CA GLY A 132 15.22 18.73 -8.51
C GLY A 132 13.84 18.06 -8.64
N GLU A 133 13.75 16.86 -9.22
CA GLU A 133 12.51 16.10 -9.35
C GLU A 133 12.18 15.38 -8.04
N LYS A 134 10.89 15.36 -7.69
CA LYS A 134 10.37 14.60 -6.54
C LYS A 134 9.90 13.23 -7.02
N HIS A 135 10.21 12.20 -6.24
CA HIS A 135 9.68 10.85 -6.44
C HIS A 135 8.93 10.42 -5.19
N TYR A 136 7.75 9.86 -5.36
CA TYR A 136 6.94 9.35 -4.26
C TYR A 136 6.94 7.83 -4.32
N THR A 137 7.34 7.21 -3.22
CA THR A 137 7.37 5.77 -3.05
C THR A 137 6.32 5.37 -2.02
N LEU A 138 5.47 4.43 -2.39
CA LEU A 138 4.34 3.94 -1.61
C LEU A 138 4.71 2.60 -1.00
N LEU A 139 4.37 2.40 0.27
CA LEU A 139 4.34 1.08 0.87
C LEU A 139 2.90 0.62 0.97
N THR A 140 2.57 -0.49 0.31
CA THR A 140 1.20 -1.04 0.31
C THR A 140 1.18 -2.47 0.83
N PHE A 141 0.09 -2.84 1.50
CA PHE A 141 -0.17 -4.18 2.00
C PHE A 141 -1.45 -4.73 1.39
N ARG A 142 -1.32 -5.90 0.76
CA ARG A 142 -2.43 -6.66 0.17
C ARG A 142 -2.56 -7.98 0.92
N PRO A 143 -3.52 -8.11 1.86
CA PRO A 143 -3.85 -9.41 2.42
C PRO A 143 -4.41 -10.32 1.33
N GLY A 144 -4.11 -11.61 1.42
CA GLY A 144 -4.66 -12.64 0.54
C GLY A 144 -4.94 -13.91 1.31
N ARG A 145 -5.70 -14.83 0.71
CA ARG A 145 -6.15 -16.04 1.42
C ARG A 145 -4.99 -16.93 1.89
N THR A 146 -4.01 -17.18 1.03
CA THR A 146 -2.83 -18.03 1.32
C THR A 146 -1.51 -17.27 1.33
N VAL A 147 -1.45 -16.15 0.62
CA VAL A 147 -0.24 -15.34 0.44
C VAL A 147 -0.59 -13.88 0.71
N ASN A 148 0.08 -13.32 1.70
CA ASN A 148 0.14 -11.88 1.91
C ASN A 148 1.18 -11.28 0.96
N THR A 149 0.91 -10.10 0.42
CA THR A 149 1.88 -9.36 -0.39
C THR A 149 2.05 -7.94 0.11
N LYS A 150 3.30 -7.51 0.30
CA LYS A 150 3.64 -6.09 0.44
C LYS A 150 4.29 -5.59 -0.83
N PHE A 151 3.99 -4.37 -1.24
CA PHE A 151 4.66 -3.72 -2.36
C PHE A 151 5.40 -2.47 -1.92
N ILE A 152 6.55 -2.24 -2.56
CA ILE A 152 7.17 -0.92 -2.68
C ILE A 152 6.86 -0.46 -4.10
N ASP A 153 5.90 0.44 -4.24
CA ASP A 153 5.48 1.00 -5.52
C ASP A 153 5.92 2.46 -5.64
N ALA A 154 5.83 3.03 -6.83
CA ALA A 154 6.02 4.45 -7.07
C ALA A 154 4.75 5.08 -7.60
N ILE A 155 4.57 6.36 -7.32
CA ILE A 155 3.54 7.17 -7.97
C ILE A 155 4.16 8.43 -8.53
N GLU A 156 3.81 8.74 -9.77
CA GLU A 156 4.16 9.99 -10.42
C GLU A 156 2.90 10.81 -10.64
N LEU A 157 2.91 12.01 -10.08
CA LEU A 157 1.81 12.96 -10.21
C LEU A 157 2.04 13.81 -11.46
N GLY A 158 1.10 13.79 -12.41
CA GLY A 158 1.03 14.80 -13.46
C GLY A 158 0.30 16.07 -13.00
N SER A 159 0.19 17.06 -13.88
CA SER A 159 -0.60 18.28 -13.63
C SER A 159 -2.12 18.06 -13.64
N LYS A 160 -2.57 16.90 -14.14
CA LYS A 160 -3.98 16.49 -14.25
C LYS A 160 -4.18 15.08 -13.71
N SER A 161 -5.38 14.79 -13.25
CA SER A 161 -5.76 13.49 -12.70
C SER A 161 -5.44 12.31 -13.63
N ASN A 162 -5.76 12.45 -14.92
CA ASN A 162 -5.56 11.42 -15.94
C ASN A 162 -4.09 11.20 -16.35
N LYS A 163 -3.15 11.99 -15.82
CA LYS A 163 -1.70 11.83 -16.04
C LYS A 163 -1.01 11.09 -14.91
N VAL A 164 -1.73 10.77 -13.84
CA VAL A 164 -1.22 9.92 -12.77
C VAL A 164 -0.91 8.53 -13.32
N HIS A 165 0.19 7.99 -12.83
CA HIS A 165 0.51 6.60 -13.03
C HIS A 165 1.20 5.99 -11.82
N PHE A 166 0.91 4.70 -11.61
CA PHE A 166 1.57 3.85 -10.62
C PHE A 166 2.64 3.00 -11.30
N GLY A 167 3.74 2.82 -10.59
CA GLY A 167 4.95 2.19 -11.07
C GLY A 167 5.89 3.17 -11.76
N SER A 168 7.19 3.07 -11.44
CA SER A 168 8.22 3.90 -12.06
C SER A 168 9.53 3.13 -12.24
N ARG A 169 10.36 3.54 -13.21
CA ARG A 169 11.67 2.92 -13.48
C ARG A 169 12.77 3.37 -12.51
N ILE A 170 12.39 3.69 -11.28
CA ILE A 170 13.29 4.09 -10.20
C ILE A 170 13.82 2.89 -9.41
N PHE A 171 13.39 1.66 -9.69
CA PHE A 171 13.92 0.46 -9.02
C PHE A 171 15.06 -0.16 -9.82
N ASN A 172 16.30 -0.05 -9.32
CA ASN A 172 17.46 -0.73 -9.88
C ASN A 172 17.70 -2.10 -9.21
N ILE A 173 16.63 -2.85 -8.99
CA ILE A 173 16.65 -4.11 -8.25
C ILE A 173 16.27 -5.23 -9.23
N ARG A 174 17.08 -6.29 -9.27
CA ARG A 174 16.87 -7.45 -10.15
C ARG A 174 16.30 -8.65 -9.42
N TYR A 175 16.33 -8.64 -8.09
CA TYR A 175 15.84 -9.70 -7.25
C TYR A 175 15.68 -9.21 -5.81
N ASN A 176 14.91 -9.92 -4.98
CA ASN A 176 14.84 -9.74 -3.53
C ASN A 176 14.46 -11.09 -2.86
N GLY A 177 15.37 -11.66 -2.05
CA GLY A 177 15.23 -13.05 -1.61
C GLY A 177 15.27 -13.99 -2.81
N ASP A 178 14.26 -14.86 -2.98
CA ASP A 178 14.11 -15.73 -4.16
C ASP A 178 13.28 -15.12 -5.30
N GLU A 179 12.66 -13.96 -5.10
CA GLU A 179 11.94 -13.26 -6.16
C GLU A 179 12.94 -12.77 -7.21
N ARG A 180 12.81 -13.20 -8.48
CA ARG A 180 13.71 -12.84 -9.58
C ARG A 180 12.96 -12.03 -10.64
N TYR A 181 13.43 -10.82 -10.94
CA TYR A 181 12.82 -9.97 -11.96
C TYR A 181 13.54 -10.10 -13.31
N GLN A 182 12.79 -10.48 -14.35
CA GLN A 182 13.28 -10.64 -15.73
C GLN A 182 13.84 -9.33 -16.31
N ARG A 183 13.27 -8.21 -15.87
CA ARG A 183 13.69 -6.84 -16.21
C ARG A 183 13.56 -5.95 -14.99
N ARG A 184 14.14 -4.74 -15.03
CA ARG A 184 13.94 -3.75 -13.95
C ARG A 184 12.43 -3.56 -13.71
N PRO A 185 11.93 -3.85 -12.51
CA PRO A 185 10.51 -3.77 -12.24
C PRO A 185 10.09 -2.31 -12.01
N TYR A 186 8.80 -2.06 -12.18
CA TYR A 186 8.16 -0.80 -11.82
C TYR A 186 7.78 -0.72 -10.34
N ARG A 187 7.77 -1.87 -9.64
CA ARG A 187 7.45 -2.03 -8.21
C ARG A 187 8.08 -3.31 -7.68
N ILE A 188 8.46 -3.32 -6.40
CA ILE A 188 9.02 -4.49 -5.71
C ILE A 188 7.93 -5.17 -4.91
N GLN A 189 7.93 -6.50 -4.86
CA GLN A 189 6.95 -7.28 -4.11
C GLN A 189 7.61 -8.21 -3.10
N PHE A 190 6.96 -8.38 -1.95
CA PHE A 190 7.34 -9.26 -0.86
C PHE A 190 6.17 -10.18 -0.59
N ARG A 191 6.29 -11.45 -1.02
CA ARG A 191 5.23 -12.46 -0.94
C ARG A 191 5.56 -13.48 0.13
N TYR A 192 4.63 -13.71 1.06
CA TYR A 192 4.85 -14.59 2.21
C TYR A 192 3.53 -15.23 2.67
N ASN A 193 3.63 -16.26 3.49
CA ASN A 193 2.49 -16.98 4.05
C ASN A 193 1.49 -16.01 4.72
N SER A 194 0.19 -16.16 4.43
CA SER A 194 -0.85 -15.28 4.97
C SER A 194 -1.00 -15.35 6.49
N THR A 195 -0.46 -16.38 7.16
CA THR A 195 -0.47 -16.53 8.62
C THR A 195 0.69 -15.83 9.32
N LEU A 196 1.68 -15.34 8.57
CA LEU A 196 2.85 -14.65 9.09
C LEU A 196 2.75 -13.14 8.87
N THR A 197 3.69 -12.40 9.44
CA THR A 197 3.90 -10.97 9.16
C THR A 197 5.34 -10.79 8.71
N ALA A 198 5.56 -9.92 7.73
CA ALA A 198 6.88 -9.49 7.28
C ALA A 198 7.01 -7.97 7.40
N ALA A 199 8.13 -7.45 7.88
CA ALA A 199 8.44 -6.04 7.95
C ALA A 199 8.87 -5.50 6.57
N VAL A 200 8.34 -4.34 6.21
CA VAL A 200 8.83 -3.47 5.13
C VAL A 200 8.51 -2.07 5.61
N ARG A 201 9.52 -1.29 5.99
CA ARG A 201 9.28 0.04 6.58
C ARG A 201 10.45 0.98 6.36
N TRP A 202 10.18 2.27 6.32
CA TRP A 202 11.25 3.26 6.33
C TRP A 202 11.96 3.27 7.70
N ASP A 203 13.28 3.42 7.65
CA ASP A 203 14.11 3.66 8.82
C ASP A 203 15.00 4.89 8.61
N LYS A 204 14.85 5.87 9.51
CA LYS A 204 15.60 7.14 9.41
C LYS A 204 17.09 6.96 9.71
N LYS A 205 17.45 6.10 10.67
CA LYS A 205 18.85 5.86 11.08
C LYS A 205 19.60 5.17 9.95
N HIS A 206 18.98 4.19 9.31
CA HIS A 206 19.58 3.41 8.23
C HIS A 206 19.35 3.99 6.82
N ARG A 207 18.55 5.06 6.71
CA ARG A 207 18.28 5.84 5.49
C ARG A 207 17.78 4.98 4.33
N GLY A 208 16.87 4.06 4.62
CA GLY A 208 16.31 3.13 3.64
C GLY A 208 15.07 2.44 4.17
N PHE A 209 14.40 1.69 3.30
CA PHE A 209 13.42 0.71 3.72
C PHE A 209 14.16 -0.50 4.28
N ILE A 210 13.87 -0.84 5.53
CA ILE A 210 14.31 -2.09 6.15
C ILE A 210 13.22 -3.11 5.92
N CYS A 211 13.60 -4.24 5.32
CA CYS A 211 12.71 -5.31 4.94
C CYS A 211 13.17 -6.60 5.61
N ASP A 212 12.23 -7.41 6.11
CA ASP A 212 12.55 -8.80 6.44
C ASP A 212 13.02 -9.51 5.18
N HIS A 213 14.12 -10.25 5.28
CA HIS A 213 14.51 -11.18 4.24
C HIS A 213 13.54 -12.38 4.28
N LEU A 214 13.01 -12.75 3.11
CA LEU A 214 12.00 -13.79 2.98
C LEU A 214 12.60 -15.05 2.37
N SER A 215 12.52 -16.15 3.11
CA SER A 215 13.00 -17.46 2.66
C SER A 215 11.89 -18.51 2.78
N PRO A 216 11.95 -19.61 2.00
CA PRO A 216 11.06 -20.73 2.20
C PRO A 216 11.33 -21.40 3.56
N SER A 217 10.30 -21.98 4.17
CA SER A 217 10.42 -22.66 5.46
C SER A 217 11.28 -23.94 5.41
N GLN A 218 11.47 -24.52 4.22
CA GLN A 218 12.25 -25.73 3.95
C GLN A 218 12.81 -25.69 2.53
N GLU A 219 13.93 -26.37 2.29
CA GLU A 219 14.49 -26.57 0.95
C GLU A 219 13.47 -27.25 0.00
N GLY A 220 13.50 -26.91 -1.29
CA GLY A 220 12.59 -27.48 -2.29
C GLY A 220 11.22 -26.80 -2.39
N LEU A 221 10.99 -25.76 -1.57
CA LEU A 221 9.78 -24.92 -1.60
C LEU A 221 10.04 -23.56 -2.27
N GLU A 222 11.10 -23.45 -3.08
CA GLU A 222 11.41 -22.23 -3.80
C GLU A 222 10.24 -21.81 -4.70
N GLU A 223 9.95 -20.51 -4.72
CA GLU A 223 8.81 -19.89 -5.41
C GLU A 223 7.42 -20.35 -4.94
N ARG A 224 7.33 -21.15 -3.87
CA ARG A 224 6.08 -21.51 -3.18
C ARG A 224 5.76 -20.48 -2.11
N TRP A 225 5.36 -19.28 -2.50
CA TRP A 225 5.19 -18.11 -1.60
C TRP A 225 4.33 -18.33 -0.35
N PHE A 226 3.41 -19.30 -0.36
CA PHE A 226 2.64 -19.69 0.83
C PHE A 226 3.50 -20.35 1.93
N ALA A 227 4.73 -20.77 1.62
CA ALA A 227 5.70 -21.35 2.53
C ALA A 227 6.81 -20.36 2.93
N TYR A 228 6.75 -19.12 2.45
CA TYR A 228 7.74 -18.09 2.74
C TYR A 228 7.42 -17.34 4.02
N GLY A 229 8.46 -16.95 4.75
CA GLY A 229 8.38 -16.09 5.93
C GLY A 229 9.71 -15.40 6.22
N PRO A 230 9.74 -14.47 7.19
CA PRO A 230 10.98 -13.86 7.66
C PRO A 230 11.97 -14.90 8.19
N ASP A 231 13.24 -14.78 7.81
CA ASP A 231 14.33 -15.62 8.32
C ASP A 231 15.12 -14.97 9.48
N PHE A 232 14.62 -13.83 9.97
CA PHE A 232 15.22 -12.96 10.99
C PHE A 232 16.50 -12.24 10.56
N SER A 233 16.86 -12.28 9.28
CA SER A 233 17.77 -11.34 8.65
C SER A 233 16.99 -10.24 7.92
N TYR A 234 17.71 -9.19 7.52
CA TYR A 234 17.11 -7.99 6.96
C TYR A 234 17.83 -7.57 5.70
N ASP A 235 17.06 -7.06 4.76
CA ASP A 235 17.57 -6.35 3.60
C ASP A 235 17.31 -4.85 3.77
N ARG A 236 18.08 -4.03 3.05
CA ARG A 236 17.85 -2.59 2.97
C ARG A 236 17.66 -2.15 1.52
N ILE A 237 16.53 -1.51 1.25
CA ILE A 237 16.30 -0.80 -0.01
C ILE A 237 16.56 0.70 0.20
N TYR A 238 17.60 1.24 -0.41
CA TYR A 238 18.08 2.60 -0.16
C TYR A 238 18.11 3.44 -1.44
N TRP A 239 17.95 4.76 -1.29
CA TRP A 239 17.93 5.70 -2.41
C TRP A 239 19.34 6.18 -2.75
N SER A 240 19.76 5.98 -4.01
CA SER A 240 21.05 6.43 -4.53
C SER A 240 20.92 6.82 -6.00
N ASN A 241 21.46 7.98 -6.37
CA ASN A 241 21.53 8.45 -7.77
C ASN A 241 20.19 8.38 -8.54
N GLY A 242 19.08 8.71 -7.88
CA GLY A 242 17.76 8.72 -8.50
C GLY A 242 17.06 7.37 -8.58
N LYS A 243 17.60 6.36 -7.88
CA LYS A 243 17.05 5.00 -7.89
C LYS A 243 17.08 4.36 -6.50
N TRP A 244 16.15 3.44 -6.28
CA TRP A 244 16.19 2.47 -5.20
C TRP A 244 17.12 1.32 -5.57
N GLU A 245 18.08 1.06 -4.69
CA GLU A 245 19.07 -0.01 -4.76
C GLU A 245 18.82 -0.99 -3.60
N LEU A 246 19.20 -2.25 -3.76
CA LEU A 246 19.11 -3.29 -2.72
C LEU A 246 20.48 -3.55 -2.10
N ASP A 247 20.49 -3.70 -0.79
CA ASP A 247 21.62 -4.13 0.04
C ASP A 247 21.14 -5.33 0.86
N GLU A 248 21.52 -6.54 0.43
CA GLU A 248 21.10 -7.77 1.08
C GLU A 248 21.87 -8.04 2.37
N ALA A 249 21.25 -8.78 3.29
CA ALA A 249 21.86 -9.14 4.57
C ALA A 249 22.43 -7.90 5.31
N TYR A 250 21.66 -6.81 5.27
CA TYR A 250 22.04 -5.53 5.84
C TYR A 250 22.16 -5.63 7.37
N PRO A 251 23.37 -5.40 7.95
CA PRO A 251 23.60 -5.60 9.36
C PRO A 251 22.95 -4.49 10.19
N LEU A 252 21.80 -4.77 10.79
CA LEU A 252 21.19 -3.88 11.78
C LEU A 252 21.99 -3.96 13.09
N VAL A 253 23.03 -3.13 13.21
CA VAL A 253 23.82 -3.03 14.44
C VAL A 253 22.97 -2.39 15.56
N GLN A 254 22.75 -3.19 16.61
CA GLN A 254 21.98 -2.97 17.85
C GLN A 254 20.45 -3.01 17.73
N ASN A 255 19.91 -4.09 18.30
CA ASN A 255 18.56 -4.31 18.83
C ASN A 255 17.45 -3.48 18.17
N LEU A 256 16.80 -4.06 17.16
CA LEU A 256 15.35 -3.93 17.11
C LEU A 256 14.81 -4.65 18.37
N GLU A 257 14.79 -3.99 19.53
CA GLU A 257 14.18 -4.53 20.77
C GLU A 257 12.71 -4.92 20.55
N VAL A 258 12.11 -4.45 19.46
CA VAL A 258 10.79 -4.81 18.97
C VAL A 258 10.89 -5.08 17.48
N ALA A 259 10.52 -6.28 17.05
CA ALA A 259 10.33 -6.60 15.64
C ALA A 259 9.40 -5.53 15.02
N PRO A 260 9.66 -5.03 13.81
CA PRO A 260 8.87 -3.94 13.28
C PRO A 260 7.41 -4.35 13.08
N THR A 261 6.50 -3.79 13.89
CA THR A 261 5.06 -4.05 13.75
C THR A 261 4.41 -3.00 12.85
N ASN A 262 3.51 -3.45 11.98
CA ASN A 262 2.70 -2.61 11.11
C ASN A 262 1.53 -1.97 11.90
N ASN A 263 1.81 -1.04 12.80
CA ASN A 263 0.76 -0.40 13.63
C ASN A 263 -0.25 0.44 12.82
N ASN A 264 0.05 0.71 11.54
CA ASN A 264 -0.77 1.52 10.63
C ASN A 264 -1.60 0.68 9.64
N VAL A 265 -1.51 -0.65 9.68
CA VAL A 265 -2.42 -1.49 8.89
C VAL A 265 -3.71 -1.68 9.70
N PRO A 266 -4.90 -1.41 9.12
CA PRO A 266 -6.17 -1.74 9.72
C PRO A 266 -6.19 -3.17 10.27
N THR A 267 -6.20 -3.32 11.61
CA THR A 267 -6.17 -4.62 12.29
C THR A 267 -7.46 -5.42 12.13
N SER A 268 -8.51 -4.83 11.56
CA SER A 268 -9.83 -5.44 11.32
C SER A 268 -9.95 -6.19 9.99
N LEU A 269 -8.86 -6.32 9.23
CA LEU A 269 -8.83 -7.04 7.95
C LEU A 269 -8.23 -8.44 8.09
N ASP A 270 -8.11 -8.93 9.32
CA ASP A 270 -7.86 -10.34 9.60
C ASP A 270 -9.16 -11.12 9.36
N PRO A 271 -9.24 -12.00 8.34
CA PRO A 271 -10.44 -12.81 8.10
C PRO A 271 -10.74 -13.82 9.22
N LYS A 272 -9.89 -13.91 10.26
CA LYS A 272 -10.04 -14.80 11.41
C LYS A 272 -10.46 -14.08 12.71
N LYS A 273 -10.75 -12.77 12.66
CA LYS A 273 -11.28 -12.03 13.82
C LYS A 273 -12.65 -11.41 13.55
#